data_AF-A0A177KXT9-F1
#
_entry.id   AF-A0A177KXT9-F1
#
_cell.length_a   1.000
_cell.length_b   1.000
_cell.length_c   1.000
_cell.angle_alpha   90.00
_cell.angle_beta   90.00
_cell.angle_gamma   90.00
#
_symmetry.space_group_name_H-M   'P 1'
#
loop_
_entity.id
_entity.type
_entity.pdbx_description
1 polymer ?
#
loop_
_entity_poly.entity_id
_entity_poly.type
_entity_poly.pdbx_seq_one_letter_code
_entity_poly.pdbx_strand_id
1 'polypeptide(L)'
;MKKSFLKKVSGFRSDKRKNKIISGVIYFYLFAVIFVGIGKLTGVEVPTFSSENGADIQQQSASKPKSVEKEKTKIPEYSIVKDDLAELGRWRLTLETNSTNETELKNLVAHTRKMAKEKDVKVASIFVDILKKDSPSKYPIASGRLVLDNIGQAQTGSDTETIDFTYQYDAKEHESFSICANPPRASKVLVAFKSAGLSVPEPRDNTINCMKFKCVQLITTEVVSIYKWPDEVTAKKILAKGIGDHQAGSFTIRFSESYNADGSIKYQPLPSKKAYIEQLDKLIYSKK
;
A
#
# COMPACT_ATOMS: atom_id res chain seq x y z
N MET A 1 22.28 -67.61 22.94
CA MET A 1 23.21 -67.27 24.06
C MET A 1 24.25 -66.27 23.57
N LYS A 2 24.47 -65.19 24.35
CA LYS A 2 25.58 -64.19 24.27
C LYS A 2 25.61 -63.29 23.01
N LYS A 3 25.91 -62.00 23.05
CA LYS A 3 26.10 -60.97 24.11
C LYS A 3 25.97 -59.59 23.42
N SER A 4 25.41 -58.65 24.18
CA SER A 4 25.47 -57.18 24.09
C SER A 4 26.68 -56.57 23.37
N PHE A 5 26.45 -55.51 22.56
CA PHE A 5 27.30 -54.32 22.53
C PHE A 5 26.47 -53.04 22.24
N LEU A 6 26.21 -52.29 23.31
CA LEU A 6 25.72 -50.90 23.29
C LEU A 6 26.83 -49.97 22.75
N LYS A 7 26.49 -49.10 21.79
CA LYS A 7 27.30 -47.91 21.49
C LYS A 7 26.46 -46.65 21.70
N LYS A 8 26.82 -45.97 22.80
CA LYS A 8 26.32 -44.70 23.28
C LYS A 8 27.03 -43.58 22.49
N VAL A 9 26.27 -42.74 21.78
CA VAL A 9 26.78 -41.46 21.27
C VAL A 9 25.84 -40.37 21.75
N SER A 10 26.30 -39.66 22.78
CA SER A 10 25.71 -38.46 23.33
C SER A 10 26.07 -37.26 22.45
N GLY A 11 25.09 -36.72 21.73
CA GLY A 11 25.19 -35.45 21.01
C GLY A 11 24.57 -34.32 21.81
N PHE A 12 25.43 -33.41 22.28
CA PHE A 12 25.16 -32.16 22.99
C PHE A 12 23.95 -31.37 22.44
N ARG A 13 22.91 -31.20 23.28
CA ARG A 13 21.81 -30.26 23.02
C ARG A 13 22.14 -28.96 23.76
N SER A 14 22.52 -27.93 23.00
CA SER A 14 22.85 -26.60 23.52
C SER A 14 21.58 -25.84 23.95
N ASP A 15 21.45 -25.59 25.25
CA ASP A 15 20.42 -24.74 25.85
C ASP A 15 20.64 -23.26 25.51
N LYS A 16 19.98 -22.76 24.45
CA LYS A 16 19.87 -21.32 24.13
C LYS A 16 18.47 -20.76 24.46
N ARG A 17 18.01 -20.89 25.71
CA ARG A 17 16.68 -20.41 26.13
C ARG A 17 16.61 -19.66 27.46
N LYS A 18 17.62 -18.86 27.84
CA LYS A 18 17.53 -18.05 29.08
C LYS A 18 17.84 -16.55 29.01
N ASN A 19 18.23 -15.99 27.85
CA ASN A 19 18.64 -14.57 27.80
C ASN A 19 17.64 -13.58 27.15
N LYS A 20 16.37 -13.95 26.94
CA LYS A 20 15.38 -13.04 26.30
C LYS A 20 14.43 -12.31 27.27
N ILE A 21 14.48 -12.56 28.57
CA ILE A 21 13.55 -11.96 29.54
C ILE A 21 14.14 -10.72 30.24
N ILE A 22 15.47 -10.54 30.24
CA ILE A 22 16.12 -9.43 30.99
C ILE A 22 16.13 -8.11 30.19
N SER A 23 15.96 -8.13 28.86
CA SER A 23 16.00 -6.92 28.04
C SER A 23 14.72 -6.07 28.09
N GLY A 24 13.58 -6.64 28.51
CA GLY A 24 12.29 -5.93 28.53
C GLY A 24 12.06 -5.05 29.76
N VAL A 25 12.67 -5.40 30.90
CA VAL A 25 12.46 -4.69 32.17
C VAL A 25 13.30 -3.40 32.25
N ILE A 26 14.48 -3.37 31.61
CA ILE A 26 15.36 -2.19 31.61
C ILE A 26 14.78 -1.04 30.76
N TYR A 27 14.10 -1.35 29.64
CA TYR A 27 13.47 -0.32 28.80
C TYR A 27 12.24 0.34 29.45
N PHE A 28 11.53 -0.39 30.31
CA PHE A 28 10.36 0.14 31.01
C PHE A 28 10.75 1.14 32.12
N TYR A 29 11.89 0.93 32.79
CA TYR A 29 12.42 1.86 33.79
C TYR A 29 13.00 3.14 33.18
N LEU A 30 13.62 3.08 31.98
CA LEU A 30 14.14 4.27 31.31
C LEU A 30 13.05 5.22 30.78
N PHE A 31 11.87 4.70 30.41
CA PHE A 31 10.75 5.54 29.97
C PHE A 31 9.96 6.17 31.13
N ALA A 32 9.91 5.53 32.30
CA ALA A 32 9.19 6.08 33.46
C ALA A 32 9.87 7.30 34.11
N VAL A 33 11.19 7.48 33.91
CA VAL A 33 11.94 8.61 34.49
C VAL A 33 11.76 9.91 33.68
N ILE A 34 11.30 9.85 32.42
CA ILE A 34 11.12 11.06 31.59
C ILE A 34 9.82 11.82 31.92
N PHE A 35 8.81 11.19 32.52
CA PHE A 35 7.51 11.82 32.76
C PHE A 35 7.30 12.45 34.15
N VAL A 36 8.28 12.41 35.05
CA VAL A 36 8.15 13.01 36.41
C VAL A 36 8.83 14.39 36.52
N GLY A 37 9.36 14.93 35.43
CA GLY A 37 10.30 16.07 35.47
C GLY A 37 9.84 17.43 34.93
N ILE A 38 8.55 17.71 34.71
CA ILE A 38 8.11 19.07 34.31
C ILE A 38 6.85 19.45 35.09
N GLY A 39 7.06 19.92 36.32
CA GLY A 39 6.08 20.64 37.10
C GLY A 39 6.64 22.00 37.51
N LYS A 40 5.82 23.03 37.30
CA LYS A 40 5.86 24.43 37.80
C LYS A 40 6.72 25.46 37.06
N LEU A 41 6.02 26.39 36.40
CA LEU A 41 6.23 27.85 36.37
C LEU A 41 4.87 28.47 35.99
N THR A 42 3.97 28.69 36.96
CA THR A 42 3.61 29.99 37.56
C THR A 42 3.29 31.13 36.58
N GLY A 43 2.01 31.50 36.55
CA GLY A 43 1.55 32.86 36.79
C GLY A 43 1.68 33.86 35.65
N VAL A 44 0.60 34.05 34.89
CA VAL A 44 0.31 35.33 34.23
C VAL A 44 -1.16 35.67 34.47
N GLU A 45 -1.34 36.86 35.02
CA GLU A 45 -2.58 37.47 35.47
C GLU A 45 -3.52 37.80 34.29
N VAL A 46 -4.81 37.65 34.54
CA VAL A 46 -5.89 38.15 33.69
C VAL A 46 -6.17 39.60 34.08
N PRO A 47 -6.17 40.56 33.15
CA PRO A 47 -6.91 41.79 33.36
C PRO A 47 -8.29 41.69 32.72
N THR A 48 -9.29 41.76 33.59
CA THR A 48 -10.66 42.17 33.31
C THR A 48 -10.64 43.62 32.82
N PHE A 49 -11.29 43.92 31.69
CA PHE A 49 -11.71 45.30 31.39
C PHE A 49 -13.08 45.30 30.73
N SER A 50 -14.01 46.00 31.39
CA SER A 50 -15.38 46.24 30.96
C SER A 50 -15.46 47.44 30.01
N SER A 51 -16.39 47.34 29.05
CA SER A 51 -17.36 48.35 28.58
C SER A 51 -16.94 49.82 28.42
N GLU A 52 -17.08 50.38 27.20
CA GLU A 52 -18.11 51.39 26.88
C GLU A 52 -18.04 51.92 25.42
N ASN A 53 -19.23 51.93 24.79
CA ASN A 53 -19.84 52.91 23.89
C ASN A 53 -19.01 53.87 23.01
N GLY A 54 -19.43 54.01 21.74
CA GLY A 54 -19.18 55.19 20.92
C GLY A 54 -19.51 55.02 19.44
N ALA A 55 -20.66 55.54 19.02
CA ALA A 55 -21.06 55.71 17.62
C ALA A 55 -20.17 56.76 16.90
N ASP A 56 -19.94 56.65 15.58
CA ASP A 56 -20.70 57.40 14.55
C ASP A 56 -20.09 57.25 13.12
N ILE A 57 -20.91 57.60 12.14
CA ILE A 57 -21.02 57.41 10.67
C ILE A 57 -19.82 57.73 9.74
N GLN A 58 -19.70 56.99 8.62
CA GLN A 58 -19.76 57.44 7.19
C GLN A 58 -19.43 56.26 6.24
N GLN A 59 -20.36 55.65 5.50
CA GLN A 59 -21.08 56.06 4.27
C GLN A 59 -20.29 55.89 2.95
N GLN A 60 -20.70 54.87 2.20
CA GLN A 60 -20.69 54.66 0.74
C GLN A 60 -19.39 54.79 -0.07
N SER A 61 -18.97 53.66 -0.64
CA SER A 61 -18.77 53.60 -2.09
C SER A 61 -19.09 52.20 -2.62
N ALA A 62 -20.05 52.17 -3.55
CA ALA A 62 -20.57 50.97 -4.18
C ALA A 62 -19.49 50.35 -5.10
N SER A 63 -18.97 49.19 -4.73
CA SER A 63 -18.38 48.27 -5.68
C SER A 63 -19.28 47.04 -5.81
N LYS A 64 -19.99 47.02 -6.94
CA LYS A 64 -20.62 45.88 -7.60
C LYS A 64 -20.07 44.53 -7.11
N PRO A 65 -20.85 43.66 -6.44
CA PRO A 65 -20.41 42.30 -6.19
C PRO A 65 -20.28 41.61 -7.54
N LYS A 66 -19.03 41.41 -7.97
CA LYS A 66 -18.67 40.50 -9.04
C LYS A 66 -19.14 39.13 -8.57
N SER A 67 -20.27 38.71 -9.14
CA SER A 67 -20.83 37.37 -9.03
C SER A 67 -19.68 36.35 -9.12
N VAL A 68 -19.25 35.83 -7.98
CA VAL A 68 -18.48 34.59 -7.91
C VAL A 68 -19.47 33.52 -8.31
N GLU A 69 -19.47 33.25 -9.61
CA GLU A 69 -20.16 32.13 -10.21
C GLU A 69 -19.68 30.88 -9.47
N LYS A 70 -20.54 30.36 -8.58
CA LYS A 70 -20.37 29.05 -7.95
C LYS A 70 -20.24 28.04 -9.09
N GLU A 71 -19.01 27.71 -9.43
CA GLU A 71 -18.66 26.60 -10.31
C GLU A 71 -19.36 25.37 -9.73
N LYS A 72 -20.45 24.94 -10.35
CA LYS A 72 -21.18 23.73 -9.98
C LYS A 72 -20.16 22.60 -10.04
N THR A 73 -19.80 22.04 -8.89
CA THR A 73 -18.87 20.93 -8.76
C THR A 73 -19.41 19.74 -9.56
N LYS A 74 -18.94 19.63 -10.79
CA LYS A 74 -19.39 18.61 -11.73
C LYS A 74 -18.83 17.27 -11.26
N ILE A 75 -19.73 16.40 -10.81
CA ILE A 75 -19.43 15.01 -10.49
C ILE A 75 -19.57 14.23 -11.81
N PRO A 76 -18.55 13.49 -12.25
CA PRO A 76 -18.63 12.72 -13.48
C PRO A 76 -19.60 11.55 -13.31
N GLU A 77 -20.16 11.04 -14.41
CA GLU A 77 -20.94 9.81 -14.38
C GLU A 77 -20.06 8.63 -13.94
N TYR A 78 -20.58 7.77 -13.06
CA TYR A 78 -19.83 6.65 -12.52
C TYR A 78 -20.73 5.44 -12.26
N SER A 79 -20.09 4.28 -12.09
CA SER A 79 -20.72 3.05 -11.61
C SER A 79 -19.92 2.45 -10.46
N ILE A 80 -20.58 1.73 -9.55
CA ILE A 80 -19.93 1.07 -8.42
C ILE A 80 -19.55 -0.35 -8.86
N VAL A 81 -18.26 -0.64 -8.89
CA VAL A 81 -17.72 -1.97 -9.23
C VAL A 81 -17.61 -2.85 -7.99
N LYS A 82 -17.20 -2.24 -6.86
CA LYS A 82 -17.07 -2.93 -5.58
C LYS A 82 -17.52 -2.02 -4.44
N ASP A 83 -18.38 -2.54 -3.57
CA ASP A 83 -18.85 -1.91 -2.32
C ASP A 83 -18.61 -2.91 -1.17
N ASP A 84 -17.66 -2.58 -0.28
CA ASP A 84 -17.20 -3.48 0.77
C ASP A 84 -17.03 -2.71 2.09
N LEU A 85 -17.98 -2.90 3.00
CA LEU A 85 -17.95 -2.31 4.33
C LEU A 85 -17.43 -3.34 5.33
N ALA A 86 -16.19 -3.14 5.79
CA ALA A 86 -15.58 -3.97 6.80
C ALA A 86 -16.00 -3.54 8.21
N GLU A 87 -15.63 -4.39 9.20
CA GLU A 87 -15.81 -4.09 10.62
C GLU A 87 -15.23 -2.72 10.99
N LEU A 88 -15.80 -2.12 12.05
CA LEU A 88 -15.43 -0.79 12.55
C LEU A 88 -15.64 0.33 11.51
N GLY A 89 -16.55 0.14 10.56
CA GLY A 89 -16.99 1.19 9.64
C GLY A 89 -15.95 1.57 8.57
N ARG A 90 -15.04 0.66 8.21
CA ARG A 90 -14.08 0.91 7.13
C ARG A 90 -14.70 0.55 5.78
N TRP A 91 -15.04 1.56 5.00
CA TRP A 91 -15.69 1.37 3.71
C TRP A 91 -14.67 1.43 2.57
N ARG A 92 -14.61 0.37 1.76
CA ARG A 92 -13.81 0.30 0.53
C ARG A 92 -14.73 0.31 -0.68
N LEU A 93 -14.51 1.26 -1.57
CA LEU A 93 -15.30 1.49 -2.75
C LEU A 93 -14.42 1.49 -3.99
N THR A 94 -14.82 0.76 -5.02
CA THR A 94 -14.22 0.86 -6.35
C THR A 94 -15.26 1.42 -7.30
N LEU A 95 -14.93 2.56 -7.92
CA LEU A 95 -15.78 3.27 -8.86
C LEU A 95 -15.19 3.16 -10.27
N GLU A 96 -16.04 3.08 -11.27
CA GLU A 96 -15.67 3.20 -12.68
C GLU A 96 -16.26 4.47 -13.28
N THR A 97 -15.46 5.24 -14.01
CA THR A 97 -15.92 6.44 -14.73
C THR A 97 -15.19 6.60 -16.06
N ASN A 98 -15.81 7.30 -17.00
CA ASN A 98 -15.16 7.74 -18.24
C ASN A 98 -14.27 8.97 -18.03
N SER A 99 -14.44 9.69 -16.91
CA SER A 99 -13.67 10.91 -16.66
C SER A 99 -12.22 10.59 -16.34
N THR A 100 -11.33 11.44 -16.85
CA THR A 100 -9.91 11.46 -16.51
C THR A 100 -9.48 12.84 -16.01
N ASN A 101 -10.43 13.73 -15.74
CA ASN A 101 -10.13 15.07 -15.26
C ASN A 101 -9.86 15.01 -13.75
N GLU A 102 -8.68 15.43 -13.31
CA GLU A 102 -8.26 15.36 -11.90
C GLU A 102 -9.28 16.01 -10.94
N THR A 103 -9.80 17.19 -11.30
CA THR A 103 -10.80 17.91 -10.49
C THR A 103 -12.11 17.15 -10.40
N GLU A 104 -12.62 16.61 -11.51
CA GLU A 104 -13.83 15.77 -11.53
C GLU A 104 -13.64 14.49 -10.70
N LEU A 105 -12.48 13.84 -10.77
CA LEU A 105 -12.15 12.65 -9.98
C LEU A 105 -12.04 12.96 -8.49
N LYS A 106 -11.42 14.09 -8.13
CA LYS A 106 -11.36 14.55 -6.74
C LYS A 106 -12.75 14.87 -6.19
N ASN A 107 -13.62 15.48 -7.01
CA ASN A 107 -15.01 15.72 -6.65
C ASN A 107 -15.79 14.41 -6.49
N LEU A 108 -15.51 13.40 -7.32
CA LEU A 108 -16.10 12.07 -7.18
C LEU A 108 -15.69 11.40 -5.86
N VAL A 109 -14.42 11.49 -5.47
CA VAL A 109 -13.94 11.04 -4.14
C VAL A 109 -14.69 11.79 -3.03
N ALA A 110 -14.79 13.12 -3.12
CA ALA A 110 -15.50 13.92 -2.13
C ALA A 110 -16.99 13.55 -2.03
N HIS A 111 -17.63 13.21 -3.15
CA HIS A 111 -19.03 12.81 -3.21
C HIS A 111 -19.32 11.57 -2.36
N THR A 112 -18.37 10.65 -2.21
CA THR A 112 -18.53 9.44 -1.38
C THR A 112 -18.82 9.75 0.08
N ARG A 113 -18.41 10.93 0.59
CA ARG A 113 -18.80 11.40 1.93
C ARG A 113 -20.32 11.54 2.06
N LYS A 114 -21.00 12.03 1.02
CA LYS A 114 -22.46 12.14 0.99
C LYS A 114 -23.09 10.74 0.93
N MET A 115 -22.57 9.87 0.07
CA MET A 115 -23.03 8.48 -0.04
C MET A 115 -22.92 7.73 1.29
N ALA A 116 -21.85 7.96 2.06
CA ALA A 116 -21.67 7.35 3.37
C ALA A 116 -22.71 7.81 4.40
N LYS A 117 -23.16 9.07 4.33
CA LYS A 117 -24.23 9.59 5.21
C LYS A 117 -25.61 9.02 4.87
N GLU A 118 -25.80 8.59 3.63
CA GLU A 118 -27.05 7.98 3.15
C GLU A 118 -27.13 6.49 3.49
N LYS A 119 -26.02 5.88 3.94
CA LYS A 119 -26.03 4.50 4.45
C LYS A 119 -26.63 4.45 5.85
N ASP A 120 -27.45 3.43 6.11
CA ASP A 120 -28.03 3.13 7.44
C ASP A 120 -27.02 2.48 8.42
N VAL A 121 -25.74 2.58 8.10
CA VAL A 121 -24.64 1.97 8.87
C VAL A 121 -23.54 3.00 9.09
N LYS A 122 -22.95 2.98 10.29
CA LYS A 122 -21.91 3.94 10.65
C LYS A 122 -20.64 3.68 9.84
N VAL A 123 -20.24 4.65 9.03
CA VAL A 123 -18.97 4.65 8.32
C VAL A 123 -17.98 5.55 9.05
N ALA A 124 -16.82 5.01 9.40
CA ALA A 124 -15.73 5.70 10.09
C ALA A 124 -14.69 6.26 9.10
N SER A 125 -14.37 5.49 8.05
CA SER A 125 -13.43 5.89 7.00
C SER A 125 -13.85 5.35 5.64
N ILE A 126 -13.45 6.04 4.58
CA ILE A 126 -13.71 5.66 3.19
C ILE A 126 -12.38 5.55 2.44
N PHE A 127 -12.21 4.48 1.70
CA PHE A 127 -11.11 4.25 0.76
C PHE A 127 -11.73 4.06 -0.62
N VAL A 128 -11.38 4.92 -1.57
CA VAL A 128 -11.95 4.96 -2.91
C VAL A 128 -10.85 4.69 -3.91
N ASP A 129 -11.07 3.70 -4.78
CA ASP A 129 -10.27 3.50 -5.99
C ASP A 129 -11.14 3.82 -7.20
N ILE A 130 -10.65 4.63 -8.14
CA ILE A 130 -11.37 5.01 -9.35
C ILE A 130 -10.67 4.41 -10.56
N LEU A 131 -11.37 3.57 -11.31
CA LEU A 131 -10.93 2.96 -12.56
C LEU A 131 -11.46 3.76 -13.76
N LYS A 132 -10.68 3.79 -14.83
CA LYS A 132 -11.17 4.26 -16.14
C LYS A 132 -12.02 3.16 -16.76
N LYS A 133 -13.26 3.49 -17.11
CA LYS A 133 -14.16 2.59 -17.82
C LYS A 133 -13.57 2.19 -19.18
N ASP A 134 -13.77 0.94 -19.55
CA ASP A 134 -13.24 0.29 -20.77
C ASP A 134 -11.70 0.29 -20.87
N SER A 135 -10.99 0.64 -19.79
CA SER A 135 -9.55 0.51 -19.74
C SER A 135 -9.16 -0.97 -19.67
N PRO A 136 -8.21 -1.43 -20.49
CA PRO A 136 -7.69 -2.80 -20.37
C PRO A 136 -6.90 -2.99 -19.07
N SER A 137 -6.47 -1.90 -18.42
CA SER A 137 -5.89 -1.94 -17.08
C SER A 137 -6.98 -1.86 -16.01
N LYS A 138 -6.97 -2.79 -15.06
CA LYS A 138 -7.79 -2.71 -13.83
C LYS A 138 -7.12 -1.86 -12.75
N TYR A 139 -6.22 -0.95 -13.15
CA TYR A 139 -5.49 -0.11 -12.22
C TYR A 139 -6.27 1.19 -11.95
N PRO A 140 -6.31 1.66 -10.69
CA PRO A 140 -6.92 2.94 -10.37
C PRO A 140 -6.18 4.09 -11.05
N ILE A 141 -6.94 4.93 -11.75
CA ILE A 141 -6.47 6.20 -12.32
C ILE A 141 -6.46 7.32 -11.27
N ALA A 142 -7.18 7.12 -10.16
CA ALA A 142 -7.12 7.96 -8.98
C ALA A 142 -7.54 7.14 -7.75
N SER A 143 -7.02 7.52 -6.58
CA SER A 143 -7.44 6.97 -5.29
C SER A 143 -7.68 8.09 -4.29
N GLY A 144 -8.57 7.84 -3.34
CA GLY A 144 -8.97 8.78 -2.32
C GLY A 144 -9.16 8.13 -0.96
N ARG A 145 -8.87 8.88 0.10
CA ARG A 145 -9.14 8.49 1.48
C ARG A 145 -9.85 9.61 2.22
N LEU A 146 -10.91 9.25 2.93
CA LEU A 146 -11.68 10.18 3.76
C LEU A 146 -11.80 9.66 5.19
N VAL A 147 -11.62 10.57 6.13
CA VAL A 147 -11.86 10.35 7.56
C VAL A 147 -13.17 11.01 7.95
N LEU A 148 -14.09 10.25 8.56
CA LEU A 148 -15.41 10.72 8.95
C LEU A 148 -15.56 10.90 10.47
N ASP A 149 -14.81 10.15 11.28
CA ASP A 149 -14.81 10.28 12.74
C ASP A 149 -13.46 9.88 13.36
N ASN A 150 -13.39 9.89 14.70
CA ASN A 150 -12.19 9.55 15.46
C ASN A 150 -11.73 8.09 15.27
N ILE A 151 -12.67 7.16 14.99
CA ILE A 151 -12.32 5.77 14.64
C ILE A 151 -11.62 5.78 13.29
N GLY A 152 -12.15 6.55 12.33
CA GLY A 152 -11.53 6.77 11.04
C GLY A 152 -10.12 7.34 11.17
N GLN A 153 -9.90 8.35 12.01
CA GLN A 153 -8.58 8.94 12.25
C GLN A 153 -7.59 7.89 12.76
N ALA A 154 -8.00 7.05 13.71
CA ALA A 154 -7.18 5.95 14.20
C ALA A 154 -6.88 4.89 13.11
N GLN A 155 -7.80 4.65 12.18
CA GLN A 155 -7.62 3.71 11.07
C GLN A 155 -6.70 4.23 9.97
N THR A 156 -6.73 5.54 9.70
CA THR A 156 -6.04 6.16 8.57
C THR A 156 -4.73 6.82 8.96
N GLY A 157 -4.58 7.24 10.23
CA GLY A 157 -3.49 8.08 10.70
C GLY A 157 -3.57 9.52 10.17
N SER A 158 -4.74 9.96 9.69
CA SER A 158 -4.95 11.28 9.08
C SER A 158 -6.02 12.07 9.83
N ASP A 159 -5.89 13.39 9.82
CA ASP A 159 -6.85 14.25 10.51
C ASP A 159 -8.25 14.19 9.88
N THR A 160 -9.25 14.43 10.72
CA THR A 160 -10.65 14.56 10.28
C THR A 160 -10.77 15.68 9.25
N GLU A 161 -11.70 15.54 8.31
CA GLU A 161 -12.08 16.54 7.30
C GLU A 161 -11.19 16.65 6.04
N THR A 162 -9.92 16.22 6.06
CA THR A 162 -9.07 16.22 4.87
C THR A 162 -9.35 15.04 3.94
N ILE A 163 -9.33 15.31 2.62
CA ILE A 163 -9.35 14.28 1.58
C ILE A 163 -7.90 14.09 1.14
N ASP A 164 -7.33 12.93 1.45
CA ASP A 164 -6.06 12.49 0.88
C ASP A 164 -6.35 11.89 -0.50
N PHE A 165 -5.91 12.58 -1.54
CA PHE A 165 -6.23 12.27 -2.94
C PHE A 165 -4.94 12.10 -3.74
N THR A 166 -4.86 11.00 -4.49
CA THR A 166 -3.75 10.71 -5.39
C THR A 166 -4.29 10.52 -6.79
N TYR A 167 -3.82 11.36 -7.72
CA TYR A 167 -4.10 11.25 -9.15
C TYR A 167 -2.97 10.49 -9.84
N GLN A 168 -3.32 9.47 -10.63
CA GLN A 168 -2.38 8.51 -11.22
C GLN A 168 -2.64 8.28 -12.71
N TYR A 169 -3.37 9.18 -13.37
CA TYR A 169 -3.65 9.06 -14.80
C TYR A 169 -2.55 9.73 -15.62
N ASP A 170 -1.71 8.93 -16.26
CA ASP A 170 -0.84 9.38 -17.35
C ASP A 170 -1.50 9.05 -18.70
N ALA A 171 -1.96 10.08 -19.41
CA ALA A 171 -2.55 9.92 -20.74
C ALA A 171 -1.60 9.19 -21.71
N LYS A 172 -0.27 9.31 -21.53
CA LYS A 172 0.75 8.67 -22.37
C LYS A 172 0.97 7.19 -22.04
N GLU A 173 0.55 6.71 -20.87
CA GLU A 173 0.55 5.28 -20.54
C GLU A 173 -0.75 4.58 -20.99
N HIS A 174 -1.81 5.35 -21.27
CA HIS A 174 -3.12 4.86 -21.69
C HIS A 174 -3.41 5.02 -23.19
N GLU A 175 -2.73 5.93 -23.89
CA GLU A 175 -2.63 5.93 -25.36
C GLU A 175 -1.26 5.37 -25.76
N SER A 176 -1.26 4.25 -26.50
CA SER A 176 -0.08 3.53 -27.05
C SER A 176 0.57 2.45 -26.16
N PHE A 177 -0.10 1.31 -26.04
CA PHE A 177 0.58 0.02 -26.15
C PHE A 177 0.14 -0.68 -27.44
N SER A 178 0.63 -0.17 -28.57
CA SER A 178 0.58 -0.87 -29.85
C SER A 178 1.94 -0.82 -30.54
N ILE A 179 2.66 -1.94 -30.40
CA ILE A 179 3.64 -2.57 -31.33
C ILE A 179 4.91 -1.73 -31.56
N CYS A 180 6.05 -2.03 -30.92
CA CYS A 180 6.86 -3.23 -31.17
C CYS A 180 7.49 -3.80 -29.88
N ALA A 181 7.43 -5.14 -29.75
CA ALA A 181 7.99 -5.97 -28.67
C ALA A 181 7.51 -5.65 -27.25
N ASN A 182 6.29 -6.08 -26.89
CA ASN A 182 5.87 -6.17 -25.49
C ASN A 182 6.92 -6.98 -24.70
N PRO A 183 7.75 -6.37 -23.82
CA PRO A 183 8.60 -7.15 -22.95
C PRO A 183 7.71 -8.09 -22.12
N PRO A 184 8.20 -9.27 -21.73
CA PRO A 184 7.39 -10.22 -20.98
C PRO A 184 6.71 -9.52 -19.78
N ARG A 185 5.49 -9.93 -19.45
CA ARG A 185 4.83 -9.58 -18.18
C ARG A 185 5.34 -10.50 -17.08
N ALA A 186 5.26 -10.09 -15.82
CA ALA A 186 5.58 -10.98 -14.68
C ALA A 186 4.66 -12.21 -14.65
N SER A 187 3.42 -12.09 -15.12
CA SER A 187 2.53 -13.24 -15.33
C SER A 187 3.06 -14.25 -16.36
N LYS A 188 3.78 -13.80 -17.39
CA LYS A 188 4.40 -14.70 -18.38
C LYS A 188 5.58 -15.47 -17.79
N VAL A 189 6.35 -14.85 -16.90
CA VAL A 189 7.40 -15.52 -16.12
C VAL A 189 6.78 -16.59 -15.22
N LEU A 190 5.69 -16.29 -14.52
CA LEU A 190 4.96 -17.27 -13.70
C LEU A 190 4.53 -18.49 -14.52
N VAL A 191 3.93 -18.28 -15.70
CA VAL A 191 3.54 -19.36 -16.61
C VAL A 191 4.75 -20.17 -17.08
N ALA A 192 5.88 -19.51 -17.36
CA ALA A 192 7.11 -20.19 -17.75
C ALA A 192 7.70 -21.05 -16.62
N PHE A 193 7.61 -20.61 -15.37
CA PHE A 193 7.98 -21.42 -14.20
C PHE A 193 7.08 -22.64 -14.06
N LYS A 194 5.75 -22.44 -14.12
CA LYS A 194 4.79 -23.55 -14.06
C LYS A 194 5.02 -24.57 -15.17
N SER A 195 5.25 -24.11 -16.40
CA SER A 195 5.47 -24.97 -17.57
C SER A 195 6.78 -25.76 -17.50
N ALA A 196 7.77 -25.25 -16.75
CA ALA A 196 9.03 -25.95 -16.47
C ALA A 196 8.94 -26.89 -15.25
N GLY A 197 7.74 -27.12 -14.69
CA GLY A 197 7.55 -27.97 -13.52
C GLY A 197 8.05 -27.35 -12.21
N LEU A 198 8.30 -26.04 -12.17
CA LEU A 198 8.70 -25.35 -10.95
C LEU A 198 7.47 -25.06 -10.08
N SER A 199 7.63 -25.20 -8.76
CA SER A 199 6.58 -24.95 -7.78
C SER A 199 6.16 -23.47 -7.73
N VAL A 200 4.88 -23.17 -7.97
CA VAL A 200 4.35 -21.79 -7.90
C VAL A 200 3.07 -21.73 -7.04
N PRO A 201 3.15 -22.11 -5.75
CA PRO A 201 1.99 -22.19 -4.87
C PRO A 201 1.36 -20.82 -4.61
N GLU A 202 0.03 -20.80 -4.62
CA GLU A 202 -0.81 -19.63 -4.30
C GLU A 202 -0.36 -18.34 -5.03
N PRO A 203 -0.36 -18.33 -6.38
CA PRO A 203 0.01 -17.14 -7.12
C PRO A 203 -0.99 -16.02 -6.84
N ARG A 204 -0.47 -14.85 -6.47
CA ARG A 204 -1.23 -13.63 -6.18
C ARG A 204 -0.69 -12.50 -7.05
N ASP A 205 -1.60 -11.76 -7.69
CA ASP A 205 -1.25 -10.48 -8.29
C ASP A 205 -1.18 -9.43 -7.18
N ASN A 206 0.04 -8.98 -6.91
CA ASN A 206 0.37 -8.02 -5.87
C ASN A 206 0.85 -6.71 -6.48
N THR A 207 0.45 -6.42 -7.72
CA THR A 207 0.89 -5.22 -8.43
C THR A 207 0.49 -3.92 -7.71
N ILE A 208 -0.59 -3.93 -6.92
CA ILE A 208 -0.93 -2.78 -6.05
C ILE A 208 0.19 -2.42 -5.06
N ASN A 209 0.90 -3.43 -4.53
CA ASN A 209 2.01 -3.25 -3.60
C ASN A 209 3.32 -2.85 -4.31
N CYS A 210 3.34 -2.95 -5.64
CA CYS A 210 4.48 -2.65 -6.51
C CYS A 210 4.76 -1.14 -6.58
N MET A 211 3.70 -0.31 -6.50
CA MET A 211 3.77 1.14 -6.67
C MET A 211 4.70 1.79 -5.63
N LYS A 212 4.72 1.28 -4.40
CA LYS A 212 5.67 1.73 -3.35
C LYS A 212 7.14 1.59 -3.78
N PHE A 213 7.43 0.60 -4.61
CA PHE A 213 8.77 0.31 -5.10
C PHE A 213 9.01 0.82 -6.53
N LYS A 214 7.98 1.40 -7.18
CA LYS A 214 8.01 1.84 -8.60
C LYS A 214 8.30 0.71 -9.59
N CYS A 215 7.87 -0.51 -9.27
CA CYS A 215 7.80 -1.57 -10.28
C CYS A 215 6.49 -1.48 -11.06
N VAL A 216 6.49 -2.04 -12.27
CA VAL A 216 5.35 -2.06 -13.22
C VAL A 216 4.41 -3.22 -12.90
N GLN A 217 4.94 -4.35 -12.45
CA GLN A 217 4.13 -5.52 -12.09
C GLN A 217 4.80 -6.32 -10.99
N LEU A 218 4.00 -6.87 -10.07
CA LEU A 218 4.46 -7.77 -9.03
C LEU A 218 3.54 -8.98 -8.93
N ILE A 219 4.06 -10.15 -9.23
CA ILE A 219 3.40 -11.42 -8.96
C ILE A 219 4.13 -12.10 -7.81
N THR A 220 3.42 -12.53 -6.78
CA THR A 220 4.01 -13.24 -5.65
C THR A 220 3.42 -14.64 -5.54
N THR A 221 4.25 -15.59 -5.11
CA THR A 221 3.85 -16.93 -4.68
C THR A 221 4.41 -17.15 -3.28
N GLU A 222 4.17 -18.31 -2.67
CA GLU A 222 4.77 -18.63 -1.36
C GLU A 222 6.29 -18.89 -1.44
N VAL A 223 6.87 -19.07 -2.64
CA VAL A 223 8.29 -19.41 -2.83
C VAL A 223 9.10 -18.37 -3.62
N VAL A 224 8.43 -17.58 -4.47
CA VAL A 224 9.08 -16.58 -5.33
C VAL A 224 8.17 -15.38 -5.57
N SER A 225 8.74 -14.18 -5.49
CA SER A 225 8.17 -12.92 -5.94
C SER A 225 8.85 -12.50 -7.23
N ILE A 226 8.06 -12.12 -8.22
CA ILE A 226 8.49 -11.76 -9.58
C ILE A 226 8.14 -10.30 -9.80
N TYR A 227 9.17 -9.46 -9.92
CA TYR A 227 9.05 -8.03 -10.16
C TYR A 227 9.36 -7.73 -11.62
N LYS A 228 8.49 -6.98 -12.29
CA LYS A 228 8.79 -6.30 -13.56
C LYS A 228 9.07 -4.83 -13.25
N TRP A 229 10.26 -4.37 -13.62
CA TRP A 229 10.66 -2.97 -13.55
C TRP A 229 10.37 -2.25 -14.86
N PRO A 230 10.30 -0.90 -14.87
CA PRO A 230 10.16 -0.14 -16.11
C PRO A 230 11.23 -0.51 -17.14
N ASP A 231 12.48 -0.62 -16.67
CA ASP A 231 13.65 -0.90 -17.48
C ASP A 231 14.73 -1.70 -16.71
N GLU A 232 15.77 -2.14 -17.41
CA GLU A 232 16.89 -2.92 -16.85
C GLU A 232 17.78 -2.12 -15.91
N VAL A 233 17.95 -0.80 -16.14
CA VAL A 233 18.75 0.08 -15.29
C VAL A 233 18.09 0.20 -13.91
N THR A 234 16.77 0.37 -13.88
CA THR A 234 15.96 0.39 -12.67
C THR A 234 16.03 -0.95 -11.94
N ALA A 235 15.86 -2.07 -12.66
CA ALA A 235 15.97 -3.41 -12.07
C ALA A 235 17.32 -3.62 -11.37
N LYS A 236 18.42 -3.25 -12.03
CA LYS A 236 19.78 -3.36 -11.50
C LYS A 236 20.00 -2.48 -10.28
N LYS A 237 19.52 -1.24 -10.30
CA LYS A 237 19.59 -0.32 -9.16
C LYS A 237 18.85 -0.85 -7.95
N ILE A 238 17.71 -1.50 -8.15
CA ILE A 238 16.90 -2.04 -7.06
C ILE A 238 17.51 -3.34 -6.50
N LEU A 239 18.05 -4.21 -7.36
CA LEU A 239 18.80 -5.39 -6.92
C LEU A 239 19.99 -4.99 -6.02
N ALA A 240 20.74 -3.94 -6.41
CA ALA A 240 21.86 -3.42 -5.61
C ALA A 240 21.45 -2.89 -4.23
N LYS A 241 20.16 -2.58 -4.01
CA LYS A 241 19.60 -2.20 -2.70
C LYS A 241 19.13 -3.40 -1.88
N GLY A 242 19.39 -4.63 -2.33
CA GLY A 242 18.97 -5.87 -1.66
C GLY A 242 17.50 -6.22 -1.88
N ILE A 243 16.84 -5.63 -2.88
CA ILE A 243 15.45 -5.94 -3.22
C ILE A 243 15.47 -6.90 -4.42
N GLY A 244 15.59 -8.18 -4.12
CA GLY A 244 15.72 -9.27 -5.08
C GLY A 244 16.94 -10.14 -4.82
N ASP A 245 16.90 -11.37 -5.32
CA ASP A 245 18.01 -12.33 -5.25
C ASP A 245 18.70 -12.51 -6.62
N HIS A 246 17.97 -12.29 -7.72
CA HIS A 246 18.49 -12.39 -9.08
C HIS A 246 17.80 -11.41 -10.02
N GLN A 247 18.49 -11.01 -11.08
CA GLN A 247 17.98 -10.12 -12.13
C GLN A 247 18.19 -10.74 -13.52
N ALA A 248 17.17 -10.62 -14.39
CA ALA A 248 17.30 -10.86 -15.82
C ALA A 248 16.57 -9.75 -16.60
N GLY A 249 17.30 -8.96 -17.37
CA GLY A 249 16.78 -7.77 -18.05
C GLY A 249 16.07 -6.83 -17.07
N SER A 250 14.84 -6.43 -17.41
CA SER A 250 13.98 -5.60 -16.55
C SER A 250 13.24 -6.37 -15.46
N PHE A 251 13.63 -7.61 -15.13
CA PHE A 251 13.00 -8.41 -14.09
C PHE A 251 13.94 -8.65 -12.93
N THR A 252 13.38 -8.69 -11.71
CA THR A 252 14.04 -9.32 -10.57
C THR A 252 13.14 -10.39 -9.96
N ILE A 253 13.75 -11.43 -9.40
CA ILE A 253 13.05 -12.41 -8.59
C ILE A 253 13.60 -12.39 -7.16
N ARG A 254 12.71 -12.60 -6.19
CA ARG A 254 13.04 -12.75 -4.78
C ARG A 254 12.44 -14.04 -4.25
N PHE A 255 13.26 -14.93 -3.73
CA PHE A 255 12.82 -16.13 -3.07
C PHE A 255 12.27 -15.80 -1.68
N SER A 256 11.18 -16.48 -1.34
CA SER A 256 10.55 -16.38 -0.03
C SER A 256 10.69 -17.73 0.66
N GLU A 257 10.88 -17.67 1.98
CA GLU A 257 10.78 -18.83 2.84
C GLU A 257 9.50 -18.66 3.65
N SER A 258 8.57 -19.58 3.47
CA SER A 258 7.35 -19.66 4.27
C SER A 258 7.55 -20.70 5.36
N TYR A 259 6.99 -20.45 6.54
CA TYR A 259 7.17 -21.29 7.71
C TYR A 259 5.81 -21.71 8.28
N ASN A 260 5.72 -22.96 8.73
CA ASN A 260 4.62 -23.47 9.53
C ASN A 260 4.67 -22.88 10.95
N ALA A 261 3.59 -23.03 11.72
CA ALA A 261 3.52 -22.55 13.10
C ALA A 261 4.57 -23.18 14.03
N ASP A 262 5.06 -24.37 13.69
CA ASP A 262 6.11 -25.08 14.41
C ASP A 262 7.54 -24.64 13.99
N GLY A 263 7.66 -23.69 13.06
CA GLY A 263 8.93 -23.19 12.53
C GLY A 263 9.57 -24.05 11.45
N SER A 264 8.93 -25.13 11.00
CA SER A 264 9.36 -25.89 9.81
C SER A 264 9.05 -25.11 8.53
N ILE A 265 9.83 -25.34 7.46
CA ILE A 265 9.60 -24.66 6.18
C ILE A 265 8.31 -25.22 5.55
N LYS A 266 7.33 -24.34 5.28
CA LYS A 266 6.04 -24.67 4.66
C LYS A 266 6.20 -24.97 3.17
N TYR A 267 6.93 -24.13 2.44
CA TYR A 267 7.25 -24.34 1.04
C TYR A 267 8.73 -24.12 0.77
N GLN A 268 9.38 -25.12 0.17
CA GLN A 268 10.73 -24.98 -0.37
C GLN A 268 10.66 -24.73 -1.87
N PRO A 269 11.53 -23.85 -2.43
CA PRO A 269 11.66 -23.69 -3.88
C PRO A 269 12.26 -24.98 -4.47
N LEU A 270 11.40 -25.94 -4.78
CA LEU A 270 11.74 -27.14 -5.53
C LEU A 270 11.47 -26.90 -7.03
N PRO A 271 12.32 -27.42 -7.93
CA PRO A 271 13.51 -28.26 -7.67
C PRO A 271 14.77 -27.56 -7.12
N SER A 272 14.99 -26.25 -7.32
CA SER A 272 15.98 -25.44 -6.56
C SER A 272 15.85 -23.95 -6.91
N LYS A 273 16.35 -23.01 -6.10
CA LYS A 273 16.45 -21.57 -6.47
C LYS A 273 17.13 -21.38 -7.84
N LYS A 274 18.18 -22.17 -8.11
CA LYS A 274 18.92 -22.18 -9.37
C LYS A 274 18.02 -22.48 -10.59
N ALA A 275 17.05 -23.39 -10.46
CA ALA A 275 16.14 -23.72 -11.56
C ALA A 275 15.22 -22.55 -11.95
N TYR A 276 14.77 -21.72 -10.99
CA TYR A 276 13.99 -20.52 -11.30
C TYR A 276 14.86 -19.47 -12.00
N ILE A 277 16.10 -19.30 -11.55
CA ILE A 277 17.07 -18.39 -12.16
C ILE A 277 17.32 -18.80 -13.62
N GLU A 278 17.67 -20.06 -13.86
CA GLU A 278 17.92 -20.58 -15.22
C GLU A 278 16.70 -20.43 -16.13
N GLN A 279 15.50 -20.71 -15.61
CA GLN A 279 14.27 -20.57 -16.39
C GLN A 279 13.93 -19.11 -16.69
N LEU A 280 14.22 -18.18 -15.77
CA LEU A 280 14.07 -16.75 -16.00
C LEU A 280 15.06 -16.28 -17.07
N ASP A 281 16.35 -16.59 -16.91
CA ASP A 281 17.40 -16.20 -17.86
C ASP A 281 17.10 -16.75 -19.25
N LYS A 282 16.68 -18.02 -19.35
CA LYS A 282 16.22 -18.62 -20.60
C LYS A 282 15.07 -17.82 -21.20
N LEU A 283 14.03 -17.47 -20.43
CA LEU A 283 12.88 -16.72 -20.93
C LEU A 283 13.27 -15.33 -21.46
N ILE A 284 14.22 -14.65 -20.80
CA ILE A 284 14.59 -13.28 -21.13
C ILE A 284 15.64 -13.21 -22.24
N TYR A 285 16.63 -14.11 -22.24
CA TYR A 285 17.79 -14.03 -23.11
C TYR A 285 17.78 -15.02 -24.30
N SER A 286 16.85 -15.99 -24.35
CA SER A 286 16.73 -16.97 -25.47
C SER A 286 16.40 -16.36 -26.84
N LYS A 287 16.17 -15.05 -26.94
CA LYS A 287 15.81 -14.35 -28.19
C LYS A 287 16.90 -13.42 -28.72
N LYS A 288 18.14 -13.52 -28.21
CA LYS A 288 19.30 -12.83 -28.79
C LYS A 288 20.15 -13.80 -29.60
#